data_AF-A0A6G6WY84-F1
#
_entry.id   AF-A0A6G6WY84-F1
#
_cell.length_a   1.000
_cell.length_b   1.000
_cell.length_c   1.000
_cell.angle_alpha   90.00
_cell.angle_beta   90.00
_cell.angle_gamma   90.00
#
_symmetry.space_group_name_H-M   'P 1'
#
loop_
_entity.id
_entity.type
_entity.pdbx_description
1 polymer ?
#
loop_
_entity_poly.entity_id
_entity_poly.type
_entity_poly.pdbx_seq_one_letter_code
_entity_poly.pdbx_strand_id
1 'polypeptide(L)'
;MTIKISFDDVAASAARVLRHNGEADIADEMGWACAWLEACSYPGLTLLFEALDTTPAEARHPVLEPDVLGLDLRDISCVFLAPRIARLVEERGRLFLRNVRHGLYLVPFSIKANIGIGCPVDPSFALGGERTKNPYEEKLALARTDGIAIAEPLWARATAQH
;
A
#
# COMPACT_ATOMS: atom_id res chain seq x y z
N MET A 1 0.39 -7.38 23.10
CA MET A 1 1.54 -8.26 22.85
C MET A 1 1.85 -8.22 21.36
N THR A 2 3.12 -8.31 20.97
CA THR A 2 3.52 -8.48 19.57
C THR A 2 4.05 -9.89 19.35
N ILE A 3 3.88 -10.40 18.14
CA ILE A 3 4.34 -11.72 17.70
C ILE A 3 5.19 -11.56 16.44
N LYS A 4 6.11 -12.49 16.22
CA LYS A 4 6.99 -12.52 15.04
C LYS A 4 6.36 -13.37 13.95
N ILE A 5 6.11 -12.76 12.80
CA ILE A 5 5.50 -13.41 11.63
C ILE A 5 6.45 -13.25 10.44
N SER A 6 6.58 -14.26 9.59
CA SER A 6 7.43 -14.16 8.40
C SER A 6 6.89 -13.11 7.42
N PHE A 7 7.76 -12.49 6.63
CA PHE A 7 7.36 -11.54 5.59
C PHE A 7 6.30 -12.15 4.65
N ASP A 8 6.55 -13.38 4.20
CA ASP A 8 5.70 -14.07 3.23
C ASP A 8 4.34 -14.44 3.83
N ASP A 9 4.27 -14.81 5.12
CA ASP A 9 3.00 -15.06 5.80
C ASP A 9 2.17 -13.79 5.94
N VAL A 10 2.80 -12.65 6.28
CA VAL A 10 2.08 -11.35 6.30
C VAL A 10 1.53 -11.03 4.92
N ALA A 11 2.35 -11.19 3.87
CA ALA A 11 1.95 -10.90 2.51
C ALA A 11 0.79 -11.80 2.06
N ALA A 12 0.89 -13.11 2.31
CA ALA A 12 -0.13 -14.08 1.94
C ALA A 12 -1.44 -13.87 2.71
N SER A 13 -1.38 -13.55 4.01
CA SER A 13 -2.57 -13.23 4.81
C SER A 13 -3.27 -11.96 4.31
N ALA A 14 -2.53 -10.88 4.07
CA ALA A 14 -3.09 -9.64 3.53
C ALA A 14 -3.72 -9.86 2.15
N ALA A 15 -3.07 -10.63 1.27
CA ALA A 15 -3.62 -10.99 -0.03
C ALA A 15 -4.91 -11.82 0.09
N ARG A 16 -5.00 -12.76 1.04
CA ARG A 16 -6.25 -13.51 1.29
C ARG A 16 -7.39 -12.61 1.75
N VAL A 17 -7.11 -11.69 2.68
CA VAL A 17 -8.10 -10.70 3.14
C VAL A 17 -8.63 -9.88 1.96
N LEU A 18 -7.75 -9.40 1.08
CA LEU A 18 -8.15 -8.65 -0.12
C LEU A 18 -9.02 -9.48 -1.07
N ARG A 19 -8.62 -10.73 -1.37
CA ARG A 19 -9.42 -11.65 -2.20
C ARG A 19 -10.82 -11.86 -1.63
N HIS A 20 -10.92 -12.13 -0.33
CA HIS A 20 -12.20 -12.33 0.34
C HIS A 20 -13.11 -11.09 0.26
N ASN A 21 -12.51 -9.89 0.16
CA ASN A 21 -13.22 -8.62 0.03
C ASN A 21 -13.45 -8.17 -1.42
N GLY A 22 -13.24 -9.06 -2.41
CA GLY A 22 -13.50 -8.78 -3.83
C GLY A 22 -12.33 -8.13 -4.58
N GLU A 23 -11.17 -7.98 -3.95
CA GLU A 23 -10.00 -7.29 -4.50
C GLU A 23 -8.98 -8.28 -5.11
N ALA A 24 -9.47 -9.33 -5.79
CA ALA A 24 -8.64 -10.44 -6.26
C ALA A 24 -7.54 -10.00 -7.24
N ASP A 25 -7.83 -9.03 -8.10
CA ASP A 25 -6.91 -8.57 -9.16
C ASP A 25 -5.67 -7.84 -8.62
N ILE A 26 -5.75 -7.26 -7.42
CA ILE A 26 -4.65 -6.51 -6.80
C ILE A 26 -4.07 -7.23 -5.57
N ALA A 27 -4.68 -8.32 -5.13
CA ALA A 27 -4.43 -8.95 -3.85
C ALA A 27 -2.96 -9.31 -3.60
N ASP A 28 -2.26 -9.90 -4.58
CA ASP A 28 -0.87 -10.32 -4.38
C ASP A 28 0.09 -9.13 -4.31
N GLU A 29 -0.06 -8.14 -5.20
CA GLU A 29 0.76 -6.93 -5.19
C GLU A 29 0.54 -6.13 -3.91
N MET A 30 -0.71 -6.02 -3.47
CA MET A 30 -1.08 -5.27 -2.27
C MET A 30 -0.78 -6.03 -0.98
N GLY A 31 -0.87 -7.37 -0.99
CA GLY A 31 -0.41 -8.20 0.12
C GLY A 31 1.09 -8.02 0.34
N TRP A 32 1.88 -8.07 -0.73
CA TRP A 32 3.31 -7.73 -0.67
C TRP A 32 3.56 -6.31 -0.15
N ALA A 33 2.81 -5.31 -0.64
CA ALA A 33 2.93 -3.92 -0.20
C ALA A 33 2.61 -3.77 1.31
N CYS A 34 1.61 -4.50 1.81
CA CYS A 34 1.26 -4.52 3.22
C CYS A 34 2.41 -5.08 4.08
N ALA A 35 2.97 -6.24 3.70
CA ALA A 35 4.12 -6.82 4.40
C ALA A 35 5.36 -5.91 4.34
N TRP A 36 5.58 -5.26 3.20
CA TRP A 36 6.63 -4.26 3.03
C TRP A 36 6.50 -3.10 4.02
N LEU A 37 5.29 -2.57 4.18
CA LEU A 37 5.02 -1.48 5.12
C LEU A 37 5.30 -1.92 6.55
N GLU A 38 4.77 -3.07 6.97
CA GLU A 38 5.01 -3.60 8.31
C GLU A 38 6.51 -3.86 8.58
N ALA A 39 7.23 -4.42 7.60
CA ALA A 39 8.68 -4.61 7.66
C ALA A 39 9.45 -3.29 7.86
N CYS A 40 8.92 -2.19 7.31
CA CYS A 40 9.51 -0.86 7.44
C CYS A 40 9.01 -0.09 8.68
N SER A 41 8.22 -0.74 9.55
CA SER A 41 7.56 -0.17 10.73
C SER A 41 6.48 0.86 10.41
N TYR A 42 5.86 0.74 9.24
CA TYR A 42 4.63 1.45 8.87
C TYR A 42 3.40 0.56 9.11
N PRO A 43 2.23 1.15 9.42
CA PRO A 43 1.05 0.40 9.86
C PRO A 43 0.26 -0.21 8.69
N GLY A 44 0.88 -1.13 7.94
CA GLY A 44 0.32 -1.72 6.72
C GLY A 44 -1.03 -2.40 6.94
N LEU A 45 -1.14 -3.32 7.90
CA LEU A 45 -2.35 -4.08 8.21
C LEU A 45 -3.44 -3.17 8.80
N THR A 46 -3.09 -2.21 9.64
CA THR A 46 -4.04 -1.22 10.17
C THR A 46 -4.69 -0.44 9.04
N LEU A 47 -3.88 0.12 8.13
CA LEU A 47 -4.38 0.90 6.99
C LEU A 47 -5.21 0.05 6.01
N LEU A 48 -4.83 -1.22 5.81
CA LEU A 48 -5.61 -2.19 5.03
C LEU A 48 -7.01 -2.35 5.62
N PHE A 49 -7.10 -2.62 6.92
CA PHE A 49 -8.37 -2.84 7.58
C PHE A 49 -9.21 -1.55 7.65
N GLU A 50 -8.60 -0.41 7.95
CA GLU A 50 -9.29 0.88 7.89
C GLU A 50 -9.87 1.14 6.49
N ALA A 51 -9.13 0.84 5.42
CA ALA A 51 -9.63 0.97 4.05
C ALA A 51 -10.83 0.06 3.78
N LEU A 52 -10.76 -1.20 4.20
CA LEU A 52 -11.85 -2.16 4.02
C LEU A 52 -13.10 -1.80 4.83
N ASP A 53 -12.92 -1.33 6.06
CA ASP A 53 -14.01 -1.01 6.99
C ASP A 53 -14.76 0.27 6.61
N THR A 54 -14.10 1.20 5.92
CA THR A 54 -14.63 2.55 5.68
C THR A 54 -14.89 2.88 4.21
N THR A 55 -14.45 2.04 3.27
CA THR A 55 -14.72 2.24 1.84
C THR A 55 -15.65 1.14 1.32
N PRO A 56 -16.91 1.47 0.99
CA PRO A 56 -17.87 0.54 0.38
C PRO A 56 -17.31 -0.08 -0.91
N ALA A 57 -17.63 -1.33 -1.19
CA ALA A 57 -17.06 -2.09 -2.30
C ALA A 57 -17.25 -1.39 -3.66
N GLU A 58 -18.44 -0.81 -3.88
CA GLU A 58 -18.80 -0.06 -5.08
C GLU A 58 -17.99 1.24 -5.29
N ALA A 59 -17.35 1.76 -4.23
CA ALA A 59 -16.59 3.00 -4.27
C ALA A 59 -15.09 2.80 -4.43
N ARG A 60 -14.57 1.57 -4.25
CA ARG A 60 -13.12 1.27 -4.22
C ARG A 60 -12.41 1.45 -5.55
N HIS A 61 -13.16 1.40 -6.65
CA HIS A 61 -12.65 1.44 -8.03
C HIS A 61 -13.22 2.62 -8.83
N PRO A 62 -12.97 3.88 -8.42
CA PRO A 62 -13.44 5.03 -9.17
C PRO A 62 -12.76 5.10 -10.54
N VAL A 63 -13.41 5.74 -11.51
CA VAL A 63 -12.71 6.20 -12.72
C VAL A 63 -11.77 7.34 -12.31
N LEU A 64 -10.48 7.17 -12.57
CA LEU A 64 -9.42 8.14 -12.32
C LEU A 64 -9.00 8.77 -13.65
N GLU A 65 -9.24 10.06 -13.79
CA GLU A 65 -8.85 10.86 -14.95
C GLU A 65 -8.10 12.10 -14.46
N PRO A 66 -6.86 12.34 -14.91
CA PRO A 66 -6.13 13.55 -14.54
C PRO A 66 -6.76 14.80 -15.16
N ASP A 67 -6.86 15.86 -14.37
CA ASP A 67 -7.27 17.20 -14.78
C ASP A 67 -6.09 18.19 -14.73
N VAL A 68 -6.39 19.48 -14.96
CA VAL A 68 -5.38 20.56 -14.94
C VAL A 68 -4.71 20.74 -13.57
N LEU A 69 -5.32 20.24 -12.49
CA LEU A 69 -4.81 20.29 -11.12
C LEU A 69 -4.18 18.95 -10.70
N GLY A 70 -4.12 17.94 -11.56
CA GLY A 70 -3.57 16.62 -11.27
C GLY A 70 -4.60 15.50 -11.19
N LEU A 71 -4.28 14.42 -10.48
CA LEU A 71 -5.14 13.25 -10.31
C LEU A 71 -5.84 13.30 -8.95
N ASP A 72 -7.15 13.47 -8.98
CA ASP A 72 -8.00 13.42 -7.80
C ASP A 72 -8.34 11.98 -7.43
N LEU A 73 -7.93 11.54 -6.23
CA LEU A 73 -8.22 10.18 -5.74
C LEU A 73 -9.57 10.09 -5.02
N ARG A 74 -10.29 11.21 -4.88
CA ARG A 74 -11.64 11.28 -4.30
C ARG A 74 -11.73 10.67 -2.90
N ASP A 75 -10.66 10.80 -2.11
CA ASP A 75 -10.51 10.22 -0.76
C ASP A 75 -10.60 8.68 -0.72
N ILE A 76 -10.49 8.03 -1.88
CA ILE A 76 -10.42 6.56 -1.96
C ILE A 76 -9.01 6.11 -1.59
N SER A 77 -8.94 5.09 -0.75
CA SER A 77 -7.68 4.60 -0.20
C SER A 77 -6.74 4.06 -1.27
N CYS A 78 -5.45 4.42 -1.17
CA CYS A 78 -4.38 3.86 -1.99
C CYS A 78 -4.19 2.34 -1.78
N VAL A 79 -4.81 1.72 -0.77
CA VAL A 79 -4.92 0.26 -0.66
C VAL A 79 -5.57 -0.34 -1.92
N PHE A 80 -6.52 0.35 -2.52
CA PHE A 80 -7.20 -0.12 -3.74
C PHE A 80 -6.56 0.43 -5.02
N LEU A 81 -5.91 1.60 -4.93
CA LEU A 81 -5.50 2.38 -6.11
C LEU A 81 -4.01 2.29 -6.44
N ALA A 82 -3.14 1.88 -5.52
CA ALA A 82 -1.69 2.01 -5.69
C ALA A 82 -1.13 1.36 -6.98
N PRO A 83 -1.52 0.13 -7.38
CA PRO A 83 -1.04 -0.47 -8.62
C PRO A 83 -1.46 0.32 -9.86
N ARG A 84 -2.70 0.84 -9.88
CA ARG A 84 -3.20 1.66 -10.99
C ARG A 84 -2.47 3.01 -11.07
N ILE A 85 -2.23 3.65 -9.93
CA ILE A 85 -1.49 4.92 -9.87
C ILE A 85 -0.04 4.71 -10.35
N ALA A 86 0.62 3.62 -9.93
CA ALA A 86 1.98 3.31 -10.38
C ALA A 86 2.06 3.20 -11.91
N ARG A 87 1.14 2.45 -12.54
CA ARG A 87 1.05 2.34 -14.02
C ARG A 87 0.81 3.70 -14.69
N LEU A 88 -0.07 4.54 -14.14
CA LEU A 88 -0.30 5.88 -14.67
C LEU A 88 0.95 6.77 -14.58
N VAL A 89 1.79 6.63 -13.56
CA VAL A 89 3.06 7.36 -13.48
C VAL A 89 4.07 6.82 -14.48
N GLU A 90 4.13 5.51 -14.70
CA GLU A 90 4.98 4.93 -15.75
C GLU A 90 4.59 5.46 -17.13
N GLU A 91 3.29 5.58 -17.42
CA GLU A 91 2.77 6.11 -18.68
C GLU A 91 3.01 7.62 -18.86
N ARG A 92 2.91 8.40 -17.78
CA ARG A 92 2.89 9.88 -17.85
C ARG A 92 4.15 10.55 -17.30
N GLY A 93 5.08 9.79 -16.73
CA GLY A 93 6.31 10.23 -16.07
C GLY A 93 6.12 10.87 -14.69
N ARG A 94 5.12 11.75 -14.52
CA ARG A 94 4.82 12.40 -13.24
C ARG A 94 3.33 12.69 -13.08
N LEU A 95 2.84 12.51 -11.85
CA LEU A 95 1.50 12.89 -11.41
C LEU A 95 1.59 13.79 -10.16
N PHE A 96 0.65 14.73 -10.05
CA PHE A 96 0.33 15.39 -8.79
C PHE A 96 -0.96 14.79 -8.27
N LEU A 97 -0.93 14.18 -7.09
CA LEU A 97 -2.07 13.52 -6.48
C LEU A 97 -2.77 14.46 -5.51
N ARG A 98 -4.10 14.40 -5.46
CA ARG A 98 -4.95 15.17 -4.54
C ARG A 98 -5.98 14.28 -3.87
N ASN A 99 -6.46 14.71 -2.70
CA ASN A 99 -7.41 13.97 -1.87
C ASN A 99 -6.93 12.53 -1.60
N VAL A 100 -5.64 12.40 -1.24
CA VAL A 100 -4.97 11.12 -1.05
C VAL A 100 -5.28 10.55 0.32
N ARG A 101 -5.71 9.28 0.34
CA ARG A 101 -5.95 8.53 1.57
C ARG A 101 -5.08 7.29 1.65
N HIS A 102 -4.47 7.06 2.82
CA HIS A 102 -3.52 5.95 3.06
C HIS A 102 -2.35 5.92 2.05
N GLY A 103 -1.82 7.09 1.70
CA GLY A 103 -0.78 7.25 0.67
C GLY A 103 0.53 6.49 0.91
N LEU A 104 0.79 6.00 2.13
CA LEU A 104 1.90 5.10 2.42
C LEU A 104 1.91 3.85 1.54
N TYR A 105 0.74 3.37 1.09
CA TYR A 105 0.64 2.23 0.17
C TYR A 105 1.25 2.50 -1.22
N LEU A 106 1.55 3.76 -1.57
CA LEU A 106 2.28 4.09 -2.80
C LEU A 106 3.80 3.94 -2.64
N VAL A 107 4.33 3.95 -1.41
CA VAL A 107 5.77 3.88 -1.15
C VAL A 107 6.38 2.58 -1.68
N PRO A 108 5.86 1.37 -1.39
CA PRO A 108 6.44 0.13 -1.90
C PRO A 108 6.57 0.11 -3.42
N PHE A 109 5.56 0.62 -4.13
CA PHE A 109 5.55 0.71 -5.59
C PHE A 109 6.52 1.77 -6.11
N SER A 110 6.60 2.93 -5.47
CA SER A 110 7.57 3.96 -5.86
C SER A 110 9.02 3.47 -5.68
N ILE A 111 9.28 2.69 -4.64
CA ILE A 111 10.58 2.03 -4.44
C ILE A 111 10.84 1.01 -5.54
N LYS A 112 9.88 0.12 -5.82
CA LYS A 112 9.99 -0.93 -6.84
C LYS A 112 10.24 -0.36 -8.24
N ALA A 113 9.60 0.76 -8.58
CA ALA A 113 9.72 1.43 -9.88
C ALA A 113 10.83 2.50 -9.94
N ASN A 114 11.61 2.69 -8.86
CA ASN A 114 12.61 3.75 -8.74
C ASN A 114 12.07 5.19 -8.96
N ILE A 115 10.83 5.43 -8.54
CA ILE A 115 10.12 6.69 -8.69
C ILE A 115 10.21 7.53 -7.40
N GLY A 116 10.49 8.82 -7.56
CA GLY A 116 10.43 9.81 -6.49
C GLY A 116 9.01 10.04 -5.99
N ILE A 117 8.85 10.16 -4.67
CA ILE A 117 7.55 10.39 -4.01
C ILE A 117 7.68 11.59 -3.07
N GLY A 118 6.67 12.47 -3.07
CA GLY A 118 6.50 13.53 -2.08
C GLY A 118 6.09 12.96 -0.72
N CYS A 119 5.63 13.81 0.21
CA CYS A 119 5.23 13.35 1.55
C CYS A 119 3.96 12.48 1.46
N PRO A 120 4.03 11.14 1.66
CA PRO A 120 2.91 10.24 1.38
C PRO A 120 1.80 10.25 2.43
N VAL A 121 1.99 11.05 3.50
CA VAL A 121 0.97 11.34 4.51
C VAL A 121 0.28 12.68 4.28
N ASP A 122 0.76 13.48 3.32
CA ASP A 122 0.08 14.69 2.88
C ASP A 122 -1.16 14.30 2.05
N PRO A 123 -2.33 14.92 2.26
CA PRO A 123 -3.48 14.76 1.38
C PRO A 123 -3.20 15.13 -0.09
N SER A 124 -2.11 15.82 -0.41
CA SER A 124 -1.66 16.09 -1.78
C SER A 124 -0.14 16.03 -1.92
N PHE A 125 0.36 15.30 -2.91
CA PHE A 125 1.81 15.22 -3.19
C PHE A 125 2.12 14.80 -4.62
N ALA A 126 3.36 15.09 -5.05
CA ALA A 126 3.86 14.67 -6.35
C ALA A 126 4.41 13.23 -6.31
N LEU A 127 4.23 12.50 -7.39
CA LEU A 127 4.81 11.18 -7.65
C LEU A 127 5.42 11.19 -9.06
N GLY A 128 6.70 10.86 -9.20
CA GLY A 128 7.40 10.91 -10.49
C GLY A 128 8.80 11.50 -10.41
N GLY A 129 9.61 11.20 -11.43
CA GLY A 129 11.05 11.48 -11.47
C GLY A 129 11.87 10.36 -10.82
N GLU A 130 13.18 10.36 -11.04
CA GLU A 130 14.07 9.32 -10.52
C GLU A 130 14.36 9.50 -9.04
N ARG A 131 14.50 8.37 -8.35
CA ARG A 131 14.92 8.31 -6.95
C ARG A 131 16.41 8.01 -6.87
N THR A 132 17.08 8.62 -5.89
CA THR A 132 18.55 8.54 -5.77
C THR A 132 19.06 7.35 -4.94
N LYS A 133 18.26 6.82 -4.00
CA LYS A 133 18.67 5.71 -3.11
C LYS A 133 17.49 5.01 -2.46
N ASN A 134 17.53 3.69 -2.25
CA ASN A 134 16.62 2.91 -1.39
C ASN A 134 16.97 3.00 0.10
N PRO A 135 16.21 3.72 0.95
CA PRO A 135 16.51 3.79 2.38
C PRO A 135 15.97 2.59 3.16
N TYR A 136 15.29 1.63 2.51
CA TYR A 136 14.57 0.55 3.19
C TYR A 136 15.24 -0.82 3.07
N GLU A 137 16.34 -0.94 2.31
CA GLU A 137 16.99 -2.23 2.01
C GLU A 137 17.36 -3.02 3.27
N GLU A 138 18.01 -2.37 4.23
CA GLU A 138 18.43 -2.99 5.49
C GLU A 138 17.23 -3.48 6.32
N LYS A 139 16.18 -2.66 6.44
CA LYS A 139 14.95 -3.05 7.17
C LYS A 139 14.28 -4.25 6.53
N LEU A 140 14.20 -4.28 5.19
CA LEU A 140 13.60 -5.38 4.45
C LEU A 140 14.42 -6.66 4.59
N ALA A 141 15.76 -6.56 4.58
CA ALA A 141 16.63 -7.70 4.81
C ALA A 141 16.46 -8.28 6.22
N LEU A 142 16.41 -7.42 7.25
CA LEU A 142 16.16 -7.82 8.63
C LEU A 142 14.78 -8.48 8.80
N ALA A 143 13.73 -7.90 8.21
CA ALA A 143 12.39 -8.46 8.28
C ALA A 143 12.28 -9.85 7.64
N ARG A 144 13.04 -10.12 6.59
CA ARG A 144 13.11 -11.45 5.95
C ARG A 144 13.79 -12.49 6.84
N THR A 145 14.81 -12.09 7.61
CA THR A 145 15.56 -13.00 8.50
C THR A 145 14.87 -13.20 9.84
N ASP A 146 14.42 -12.11 10.48
CA ASP A 146 13.98 -12.10 11.88
C ASP A 146 12.45 -12.08 12.05
N GLY A 147 11.72 -12.03 10.93
CA GLY A 147 10.29 -11.80 10.91
C GLY A 147 9.88 -10.39 11.35
N ILE A 148 8.63 -10.07 11.06
CA ILE A 148 7.98 -8.79 11.32
C ILE A 148 7.26 -8.87 12.66
N ALA A 149 7.44 -7.85 13.50
CA ALA A 149 6.73 -7.74 14.77
C ALA A 149 5.32 -7.16 14.52
N ILE A 150 4.29 -7.99 14.67
CA ILE A 150 2.88 -7.60 14.45
C ILE A 150 2.12 -7.67 15.77
N ALA A 151 1.21 -6.73 15.99
CA ALA A 151 0.30 -6.79 17.14
C ALA A 151 -0.60 -8.03 17.04
N GLU A 152 -0.65 -8.83 18.10
CA GLU A 152 -1.41 -10.09 18.11
C GLU A 152 -2.89 -9.96 17.70
N PRO A 153 -3.66 -8.94 18.16
CA PRO A 153 -5.04 -8.76 17.71
C PRO A 153 -5.17 -8.48 16.21
N LEU A 154 -4.19 -7.76 15.65
CA LEU A 154 -4.16 -7.41 14.24
C LEU A 154 -3.86 -8.65 13.38
N TRP A 155 -2.93 -9.48 13.85
CA TRP A 155 -2.64 -10.76 13.20
C TRP A 155 -3.80 -11.73 13.26
N ALA A 156 -4.45 -11.85 14.42
CA ALA A 156 -5.65 -12.68 14.57
C ALA A 156 -6.76 -12.26 13.59
N ARG A 157 -6.97 -10.95 13.40
CA ARG A 157 -7.92 -10.44 12.39
C ARG A 157 -7.52 -10.82 10.96
N ALA A 158 -6.22 -10.76 10.63
CA ALA A 158 -5.72 -11.09 9.29
C ALA A 158 -5.81 -12.58 8.95
N THR A 159 -5.88 -13.45 9.94
CA THR A 159 -5.98 -14.91 9.77
C THR A 159 -7.36 -15.47 10.04
N ALA A 160 -8.27 -14.73 10.68
CA ALA A 160 -9.63 -15.19 10.99
C ALA A 160 -10.50 -15.51 9.76
N GLN A 161 -10.13 -15.04 8.56
CA GLN A 161 -10.85 -15.32 7.31
C GLN A 161 -10.35 -16.64 6.70
N HIS A 162 -10.82 -17.75 7.27
CA HIS A 162 -10.65 -19.11 6.77
C HIS A 162 -11.95 -19.67 6.18
#